data_AF-A0A317J4K2-F1
#
_entry.id   AF-A0A317J4K2-F1
#
_cell.length_a   1.000
_cell.length_b   1.000
_cell.length_c   1.000
_cell.angle_alpha   90.00
_cell.angle_beta   90.00
_cell.angle_gamma   90.00
#
_symmetry.space_group_name_H-M   'P 1'
#
loop_
_entity.id
_entity.type
_entity.pdbx_description
1 polymer ?
#
loop_
_entity_poly.entity_id
_entity_poly.type
_entity_poly.pdbx_seq_one_letter_code
_entity_poly.pdbx_strand_id
1 'polypeptide(L)'
;MNWRVKLALHAAERSATAVHQEMARGLSGLATVGATAAFVGVFGNLLGIFNSFSGATGEKTTMMAAIARSLSEATWPTAFGLAVAVTALLGYRYFTGRLADMDAEMRDAIIELPAYLQVPL
;
A
#
# COMPACT_ATOMS: atom_id res chain seq x y z
N MET A 1 -35.54 -15.35 -21.50
CA MET A 1 -34.40 -14.42 -21.24
C MET A 1 -33.82 -13.96 -22.58
N ASN A 2 -34.05 -12.70 -22.97
CA ASN A 2 -33.65 -12.18 -24.28
C ASN A 2 -32.13 -12.06 -24.41
N TRP A 3 -31.55 -12.56 -25.51
CA TRP A 3 -30.10 -12.52 -25.77
C TRP A 3 -29.51 -11.10 -25.77
N ARG A 4 -30.33 -10.11 -26.13
CA ARG A 4 -29.98 -8.68 -26.07
C ARG A 4 -29.66 -8.20 -24.65
N VAL A 5 -30.41 -8.68 -23.65
CA VAL A 5 -30.19 -8.35 -22.24
C VAL A 5 -28.88 -8.96 -21.75
N LYS A 6 -28.59 -10.21 -22.13
CA LYS A 6 -27.32 -10.88 -21.79
C LYS A 6 -26.10 -10.15 -22.38
N LEU A 7 -26.22 -9.64 -23.61
CA LEU A 7 -25.17 -8.87 -24.26
C LEU A 7 -24.90 -7.54 -23.54
N ALA A 8 -25.98 -6.83 -23.17
CA ALA A 8 -25.88 -5.58 -22.42
C ALA A 8 -25.25 -5.80 -21.04
N LEU A 9 -25.63 -6.88 -20.34
CA LEU A 9 -25.06 -7.25 -19.04
C LEU A 9 -23.54 -7.52 -19.14
N HIS A 10 -23.11 -8.31 -20.11
CA HIS A 10 -21.69 -8.59 -20.34
C HIS A 10 -20.90 -7.33 -20.71
N ALA A 11 -21.51 -6.39 -21.45
CA ALA A 11 -20.87 -5.12 -21.76
C ALA A 11 -20.71 -4.25 -20.50
N ALA A 12 -21.72 -4.22 -19.62
CA ALA A 12 -21.69 -3.50 -18.35
C ALA A 12 -20.68 -4.09 -17.35
N GLU A 13 -20.58 -5.43 -17.26
CA GLU A 13 -19.56 -6.10 -16.45
C GLU A 13 -18.13 -5.77 -16.94
N ARG A 14 -17.93 -5.72 -18.27
CA ARG A 14 -16.65 -5.31 -18.85
C ARG A 14 -16.30 -3.85 -18.54
N SER A 15 -17.27 -2.95 -18.58
CA SER A 15 -17.01 -1.55 -18.22
C SER A 15 -16.71 -1.40 -16.74
N ALA A 16 -17.42 -2.11 -15.86
CA ALA A 16 -17.16 -2.09 -14.41
C ALA A 16 -15.75 -2.61 -14.08
N THR A 17 -15.32 -3.71 -14.72
CA THR A 17 -13.94 -4.23 -14.54
C THR A 17 -12.87 -3.28 -15.08
N ALA A 18 -13.12 -2.58 -16.19
CA ALA A 18 -12.19 -1.58 -16.70
C ALA A 18 -12.03 -0.39 -15.74
N VAL A 19 -13.13 0.12 -15.20
CA VAL A 19 -13.12 1.21 -14.21
C VAL A 19 -12.43 0.78 -12.92
N HIS A 20 -12.69 -0.44 -12.45
CA HIS A 20 -11.98 -1.01 -11.29
C HIS A 20 -10.46 -1.01 -11.50
N GLN A 21 -9.98 -1.46 -12.67
CA GLN A 21 -8.55 -1.46 -12.98
C GLN A 21 -7.93 -0.06 -13.00
N GLU A 22 -8.66 0.93 -13.51
CA GLU A 22 -8.21 2.33 -13.49
C GLU A 22 -8.14 2.89 -12.06
N MET A 23 -9.13 2.61 -11.23
CA MET A 23 -9.16 3.06 -9.83
C MET A 23 -8.16 2.31 -8.95
N ALA A 24 -7.87 1.05 -9.27
CA ALA A 24 -6.84 0.25 -8.62
C ALA A 24 -5.41 0.68 -8.99
N ARG A 25 -5.21 1.53 -10.02
CA ARG A 25 -3.89 2.06 -10.35
C ARG A 25 -3.33 2.86 -9.18
N GLY A 26 -2.14 2.48 -8.74
CA GLY A 26 -1.42 3.15 -7.65
C GLY A 26 -1.59 2.49 -6.28
N LEU A 27 -2.65 1.70 -6.05
CA LEU A 27 -2.81 0.91 -4.81
C LEU A 27 -1.64 -0.05 -4.61
N SER A 28 -1.21 -0.73 -5.68
CA SER A 28 -0.05 -1.62 -5.66
C SER A 28 1.24 -0.90 -5.24
N GLY A 29 1.39 0.37 -5.63
CA GLY A 29 2.51 1.20 -5.21
C GLY A 29 2.49 1.46 -3.70
N LEU A 30 1.33 1.86 -3.16
CA LEU A 30 1.16 2.07 -1.71
C LEU A 30 1.42 0.78 -0.91
N ALA A 31 0.94 -0.36 -1.39
CA ALA A 31 1.22 -1.66 -0.76
C ALA A 31 2.73 -1.97 -0.76
N THR A 32 3.39 -1.72 -1.89
CA THR A 32 4.84 -1.94 -2.03
C THR A 32 5.64 -1.03 -1.11
N VAL A 33 5.29 0.26 -1.03
CA VAL A 33 5.94 1.22 -0.12
C VAL A 33 5.72 0.80 1.33
N GLY A 34 4.49 0.41 1.70
CA GLY A 34 4.19 -0.10 3.04
C GLY A 34 5.04 -1.33 3.42
N ALA A 35 5.23 -2.26 2.48
CA ALA A 35 6.03 -3.46 2.70
C ALA A 35 7.55 -3.20 2.75
N THR A 36 8.05 -2.25 1.95
CA THR A 36 9.49 -2.00 1.79
C THR A 36 10.05 -0.95 2.74
N ALA A 37 9.24 0.04 3.17
CA ALA A 37 9.69 1.15 4.00
C ALA A 37 10.29 0.70 5.35
N ALA A 38 9.75 -0.37 5.94
CA ALA A 38 10.31 -0.94 7.17
C ALA A 38 11.73 -1.48 6.97
N PHE A 39 12.00 -2.14 5.84
CA PHE A 39 13.33 -2.64 5.51
C PHE A 39 14.31 -1.50 5.25
N VAL A 40 13.85 -0.39 4.66
CA VAL A 40 14.68 0.82 4.49
C VAL A 40 15.10 1.39 5.84
N GLY A 41 14.23 1.38 6.85
CA GLY A 41 14.56 1.80 8.22
C GLY A 41 15.61 0.91 8.89
N VAL A 42 15.47 -0.41 8.76
CA VAL A 42 16.46 -1.38 9.26
C VAL A 42 17.81 -1.23 8.53
N PHE A 43 17.79 -0.98 7.23
CA PHE A 43 19.00 -0.72 6.44
C PHE A 43 19.74 0.55 6.91
N GLY A 44 19.00 1.58 7.31
CA GLY A 44 19.57 2.79 7.90
C GLY A 44 20.43 2.52 9.15
N ASN A 45 20.03 1.54 9.98
CA ASN A 45 20.84 1.14 11.14
C ASN A 45 22.18 0.54 10.71
N LEU A 46 22.19 -0.26 9.64
CA LEU A 46 23.43 -0.87 9.13
C LEU A 46 24.42 0.21 8.68
N LEU A 47 23.95 1.21 7.95
CA LEU A 47 24.79 2.34 7.52
C LEU A 47 25.30 3.17 8.71
N GLY A 48 24.47 3.41 9.74
CA GLY A 48 24.88 4.12 10.94
C GLY A 48 25.96 3.38 11.74
N ILE A 49 25.83 2.06 11.83
CA ILE A 49 26.83 1.19 12.46
C ILE A 49 28.14 1.22 11.66
N PHE A 50 28.11 1.09 10.33
CA PHE A 50 29.32 1.17 9.49
C PHE A 50 30.08 2.49 9.69
N ASN A 51 29.37 3.62 9.75
CA ASN A 51 30.00 4.93 9.97
C ASN A 51 30.55 5.11 11.40
N SER A 52 29.96 4.44 12.39
CA SER A 52 30.43 4.49 13.78
C SER A 52 31.77 3.77 13.95
N PHE A 53 32.03 2.72 13.18
CA PHE A 53 33.28 1.97 13.23
C PHE A 53 34.47 2.71 12.61
N SER A 54 34.26 3.55 11.59
CA SER A 54 35.37 4.30 10.95
C SER A 54 35.93 5.41 11.82
N GLY A 55 35.16 5.94 12.78
CA GLY A 55 35.61 6.97 13.73
C GLY A 55 36.25 6.43 15.00
N ALA A 56 36.16 5.12 15.26
CA ALA A 56 36.58 4.48 16.52
C ALA A 56 38.03 3.97 16.46
N THR A 57 38.99 4.82 16.09
CA THR A 57 40.42 4.52 16.12
C THR A 57 41.05 5.08 17.41
N GLY A 58 40.89 4.39 18.54
CA GLY A 58 41.43 4.83 19.85
C GLY A 58 41.33 3.80 20.97
N GLU A 59 41.76 4.17 22.19
CA GLU A 59 41.77 3.32 23.40
C GLU A 59 40.43 2.60 23.68
N LYS A 60 40.49 1.47 24.40
CA LYS A 60 39.32 0.61 24.74
C LYS A 60 38.13 1.38 25.34
N THR A 61 38.39 2.42 26.13
CA THR A 61 37.39 3.31 26.74
C THR A 61 36.63 4.13 25.68
N THR A 62 37.33 4.59 24.65
CA THR A 62 36.75 5.33 23.51
C THR A 62 35.86 4.42 22.66
N MET A 63 36.22 3.15 22.49
CA MET A 63 35.38 2.16 21.78
C MET A 63 34.06 1.88 22.51
N MET A 64 34.07 1.73 23.84
CA MET A 64 32.84 1.47 24.60
C MET A 64 31.85 2.63 24.52
N ALA A 65 32.36 3.87 24.63
CA ALA A 65 31.55 5.08 24.48
C ALA A 65 31.01 5.23 23.05
N ALA A 66 31.81 4.89 22.02
CA ALA A 66 31.39 4.94 20.62
C ALA A 66 30.28 3.93 20.31
N ILE A 67 30.35 2.71 20.85
CA ILE A 67 29.32 1.68 20.68
C ILE A 67 28.00 2.10 21.36
N ALA A 68 28.08 2.61 22.60
CA ALA A 68 26.91 3.10 23.33
C ALA A 68 26.20 4.25 22.57
N ARG A 69 26.98 5.15 21.96
CA ARG A 69 26.47 6.23 21.13
C ARG A 69 25.83 5.71 19.83
N SER A 70 26.49 4.78 19.15
CA SER A 70 26.00 4.16 17.90
C SER A 70 24.63 3.49 18.09
N LEU A 71 24.42 2.81 19.22
CA LEU A 71 23.14 2.17 19.54
C LEU A 71 21.99 3.19 19.67
N SER A 72 22.26 4.36 20.24
CA SER A 72 21.27 5.42 20.36
C SER A 72 20.93 6.04 19.01
N GLU A 73 21.95 6.34 18.18
CA GLU A 73 21.76 6.95 16.86
C GLU A 73 21.09 5.98 15.86
N ALA A 74 21.36 4.69 15.98
CA ALA A 74 20.73 3.65 15.16
C ALA A 74 19.23 3.45 15.45
N THR A 75 18.65 4.01 16.52
CA THR A 75 17.22 3.78 16.80
C THR A 75 16.31 4.63 15.88
N TRP A 76 16.77 5.81 15.47
CA TRP A 76 15.95 6.74 14.70
C TRP A 76 15.56 6.26 13.29
N PRO A 77 16.49 5.72 12.46
CA PRO A 77 16.16 5.27 11.12
C PRO A 77 15.05 4.22 11.08
N THR A 78 15.04 3.31 12.05
CA THR A 78 14.00 2.28 12.19
C THR A 78 12.64 2.89 12.54
N ALA A 79 12.61 3.85 13.47
CA ALA A 79 11.36 4.53 13.83
C ALA A 79 10.77 5.31 12.64
N PHE A 80 11.60 5.96 11.82
CA PHE A 80 11.15 6.61 10.59
C PHE A 80 10.66 5.61 9.54
N GLY A 81 11.38 4.50 9.32
CA GLY A 81 10.96 3.45 8.40
C GLY A 81 9.60 2.86 8.78
N LEU A 82 9.35 2.67 10.09
CA LEU A 82 8.06 2.22 10.60
C LEU A 82 6.96 3.28 10.43
N ALA A 83 7.24 4.55 10.72
CA ALA A 83 6.28 5.64 10.57
C ALA A 83 5.81 5.78 9.10
N VAL A 84 6.73 5.69 8.15
CA VAL A 84 6.41 5.70 6.71
C VAL A 84 5.62 4.45 6.32
N ALA A 85 6.02 3.27 6.78
CA ALA A 85 5.32 2.01 6.48
C ALA A 85 3.85 2.04 6.97
N VAL A 86 3.63 2.50 8.20
CA VAL A 86 2.29 2.62 8.78
C VAL A 86 1.44 3.61 8.00
N THR A 87 1.98 4.78 7.67
CA THR A 87 1.25 5.80 6.91
C THR A 87 0.85 5.29 5.52
N ALA A 88 1.76 4.60 4.82
CA ALA A 88 1.46 3.99 3.52
C ALA A 88 0.38 2.90 3.62
N LEU A 89 0.42 2.06 4.66
CA LEU A 89 -0.57 1.01 4.87
C LEU A 89 -1.95 1.56 5.23
N LEU A 90 -2.01 2.64 6.02
CA LEU A 90 -3.27 3.35 6.31
C LEU A 90 -3.91 3.88 5.02
N GLY A 91 -3.12 4.54 4.17
CA GLY A 91 -3.58 4.99 2.85
C GLY A 91 -4.07 3.82 2.00
N TYR A 92 -3.29 2.73 1.92
CA TYR A 92 -3.65 1.55 1.14
C TYR A 92 -5.01 1.00 1.56
N ARG A 93 -5.19 0.77 2.87
CA ARG A 93 -6.43 0.27 3.45
C ARG A 93 -7.62 1.17 3.17
N TYR A 94 -7.44 2.48 3.31
CA TYR A 94 -8.50 3.45 3.05
C TYR A 94 -8.96 3.42 1.58
N PHE A 95 -8.02 3.47 0.63
CA PHE A 95 -8.37 3.45 -0.79
C PHE A 95 -8.89 2.09 -1.25
N THR A 96 -8.38 0.97 -0.72
CA THR A 96 -8.95 -0.36 -1.01
C THR A 96 -10.39 -0.50 -0.51
N GLY A 97 -10.71 0.06 0.66
CA GLY A 97 -12.08 0.04 1.18
C GLY A 97 -13.02 0.82 0.27
N ARG A 98 -12.63 2.04 -0.11
CA ARG A 98 -13.42 2.88 -1.00
C ARG A 98 -13.62 2.26 -2.39
N LEU A 99 -12.60 1.58 -2.92
CA LEU A 99 -12.70 0.84 -4.18
C LEU A 99 -13.67 -0.33 -4.08
N ALA A 100 -13.65 -1.07 -2.96
CA ALA A 100 -14.58 -2.16 -2.72
C ALA A 100 -16.03 -1.68 -2.61
N ASP A 101 -16.26 -0.51 -1.98
CA ASP A 101 -17.59 0.10 -1.91
C ASP A 101 -18.11 0.47 -3.30
N MET A 102 -17.27 1.07 -4.16
CA MET A 102 -17.65 1.42 -5.54
C MET A 102 -17.92 0.18 -6.40
N ASP A 103 -17.12 -0.88 -6.24
CA ASP A 103 -17.35 -2.17 -6.90
C ASP A 103 -18.68 -2.80 -6.49
N ALA A 104 -19.05 -2.69 -5.21
CA ALA A 104 -20.32 -3.19 -4.70
C ALA A 104 -21.49 -2.43 -5.34
N GLU A 105 -21.43 -1.09 -5.37
CA GLU A 105 -22.46 -0.25 -5.98
C GLU A 105 -22.62 -0.52 -7.49
N MET A 106 -21.50 -0.70 -8.22
CA MET A 106 -21.55 -1.07 -9.64
C MET A 106 -22.17 -2.45 -9.86
N ARG A 107 -21.86 -3.44 -9.00
CA ARG A 107 -22.45 -4.77 -9.08
C ARG A 107 -23.96 -4.75 -8.83
N ASP A 108 -24.40 -4.00 -7.82
CA ASP A 108 -25.82 -3.86 -7.52
C ASP A 108 -26.57 -3.23 -8.69
N ALA A 109 -26.02 -2.17 -9.30
CA ALA A 109 -26.61 -1.55 -10.49
C ALA A 109 -26.72 -2.52 -11.69
N ILE A 110 -25.73 -3.41 -11.89
CA ILE A 110 -25.75 -4.43 -12.94
C ILE A 110 -26.83 -5.48 -12.66
N ILE A 111 -27.03 -5.86 -11.40
CA ILE A 111 -28.04 -6.84 -10.98
C ILE A 111 -29.46 -6.29 -11.18
N GLU A 112 -29.68 -4.99 -10.95
CA GLU A 112 -30.98 -4.34 -11.13
C GLU A 112 -31.33 -4.06 -12.61
N LEU A 113 -30.32 -3.95 -13.47
CA LEU A 113 -30.46 -3.58 -14.88
C LEU A 113 -31.47 -4.42 -15.69
N PRO A 114 -31.57 -5.75 -15.51
CA PRO A 114 -32.58 -6.58 -16.17
C PRO A 114 -34.01 -6.24 -15.76
N ALA A 115 -34.25 -5.77 -14.53
CA ALA A 115 -35.58 -5.41 -14.05
C ALA A 115 -36.10 -4.15 -14.76
N TYR A 116 -35.24 -3.14 -14.96
CA TYR A 116 -35.57 -1.93 -15.72
C TYR A 116 -35.77 -2.21 -17.21
N LEU A 117 -35.03 -3.16 -17.80
CA LEU A 117 -35.12 -3.48 -19.22
C LEU A 117 -36.31 -4.39 -19.60
N GLN A 118 -37.04 -4.90 -18.61
CA GLN A 118 -38.23 -5.74 -18.79
C GLN A 118 -39.55 -4.96 -18.71
N VAL A 119 -39.53 -3.65 -18.41
CA VAL A 119 -40.73 -2.82 -18.45
C VAL A 119 -41.23 -2.73 -19.90
N PRO A 120 -42.44 -3.21 -20.20
CA PRO A 120 -43.02 -3.06 -21.53
C PRO A 120 -43.39 -1.59 -21.77
N LEU A 121 -42.98 -1.03 -22.92
CA LEU A 121 -43.53 0.21 -23.47
C LEU A 121 -45.01 0.04 -23.82
#